data_AF-A0A4R6A6A9-F1
#
_entry.id   AF-A0A4R6A6A9-F1
#
_cell.length_a   1.000
_cell.length_b   1.000
_cell.length_c   1.000
_cell.angle_alpha   90.00
_cell.angle_beta   90.00
_cell.angle_gamma   90.00
#
_symmetry.space_group_name_H-M   'P 1'
#
loop_
_entity.id
_entity.type
_entity.pdbx_description
1 polymer ?
#
loop_
_entity_poly.entity_id
_entity_poly.type
_entity_poly.pdbx_seq_one_letter_code
_entity_poly.pdbx_strand_id
1 'polypeptide(L)'
;MKFIATTGIFLLGAGQALAATEVTGDAAAGEAVFNQCSACHVVADDEGNTLAGRAGRTGPNLYGIQGRVAGTVEDFRYSDAMVEAGEAGLEWNEADFVAYVQDPTGFLREYLDDSRARGKMAYKVRSEDDAKNVYAYIVSLGPEMEEGDAADAAAEDSAS
;
A
#
# COMPACT_ATOMS: atom_id res chain seq x y z
N MET A 1 -0.17 62.24 -1.38
CA MET A 1 -1.55 61.91 -1.81
C MET A 1 -1.42 61.20 -3.16
N LYS A 2 -1.65 59.91 -3.37
CA LYS A 2 -2.66 58.97 -2.85
C LYS A 2 -2.00 57.57 -2.78
N PHE A 3 -2.26 56.86 -1.69
CA PHE A 3 -1.96 55.43 -1.54
C PHE A 3 -3.06 54.61 -2.23
N ILE A 4 -2.70 53.53 -2.92
CA ILE A 4 -3.64 52.45 -3.24
C ILE A 4 -2.96 51.15 -2.80
N ALA A 5 -3.34 50.69 -1.62
CA ALA A 5 -3.08 49.34 -1.15
C ALA A 5 -4.08 48.41 -1.85
N THR A 6 -3.58 47.36 -2.51
CA THR A 6 -4.43 46.29 -3.05
C THR A 6 -4.08 45.03 -2.29
N THR A 7 -4.98 44.66 -1.38
CA THR A 7 -4.98 43.43 -0.60
C THR A 7 -5.15 42.25 -1.55
N GLY A 8 -4.08 41.49 -1.78
CA GLY A 8 -4.15 40.19 -2.45
C GLY A 8 -4.68 39.15 -1.47
N ILE A 9 -5.86 38.63 -1.77
CA ILE A 9 -6.54 37.54 -1.05
C ILE A 9 -5.62 36.31 -1.00
N PHE A 10 -5.27 35.89 0.21
CA PHE A 10 -4.68 34.59 0.50
C PHE A 10 -5.75 33.53 0.21
N LEU A 11 -5.56 32.76 -0.88
CA LEU A 11 -6.33 31.54 -1.13
C LEU A 11 -5.86 30.50 -0.11
N LEU A 12 -6.69 30.24 0.92
CA LEU A 12 -6.58 29.03 1.73
C LEU A 12 -6.74 27.84 0.78
N GLY A 13 -5.61 27.18 0.45
CA GLY A 13 -5.63 25.85 -0.12
C GLY A 13 -6.32 24.92 0.86
N ALA A 14 -7.44 24.33 0.43
CA ALA A 14 -8.06 23.25 1.17
C ALA A 14 -7.06 22.08 1.20
N GLY A 15 -6.48 21.82 2.37
CA GLY A 15 -5.71 20.60 2.61
C GLY A 15 -6.60 19.41 2.27
N GLN A 16 -6.20 18.69 1.23
CA GLN A 16 -6.88 17.47 0.82
C GLN A 16 -6.60 16.47 1.94
N ALA A 17 -7.59 16.23 2.80
CA ALA A 17 -7.51 15.16 3.79
C ALA A 17 -7.27 13.85 3.01
N LEU A 18 -6.07 13.27 3.15
CA LEU A 18 -5.85 11.87 2.77
C LEU A 18 -6.84 11.07 3.62
N ALA A 19 -7.94 10.64 3.00
CA ALA A 19 -8.87 9.74 3.63
C ALA A 19 -8.08 8.46 3.95
N ALA A 20 -7.85 8.20 5.23
CA ALA A 20 -7.32 6.92 5.66
C ALA A 20 -8.24 5.84 5.07
N THR A 21 -7.70 5.01 4.17
CA THR A 21 -8.48 3.90 3.61
C THR A 21 -8.84 2.96 4.76
N GLU A 22 -10.15 2.88 5.02
CA GLU A 22 -10.71 1.96 6.01
C GLU A 22 -10.45 0.50 5.60
N VAL A 23 -10.07 -0.30 6.58
CA VAL A 23 -9.87 -1.74 6.42
C VAL A 23 -11.14 -2.45 6.87
N THR A 24 -11.80 -3.15 5.96
CA THR A 24 -13.17 -3.67 6.15
C THR A 24 -13.24 -5.18 6.35
N GLY A 25 -12.14 -5.90 6.13
CA GLY A 25 -12.06 -7.35 6.30
C GLY A 25 -12.03 -7.83 7.74
N ASP A 26 -12.34 -9.12 7.94
CA ASP A 26 -12.17 -9.83 9.22
C ASP A 26 -10.76 -10.43 9.31
N ALA A 27 -9.92 -9.85 10.17
CA ALA A 27 -8.55 -10.30 10.37
C ALA A 27 -8.46 -11.75 10.92
N ALA A 28 -9.40 -12.20 11.74
CA ALA A 28 -9.40 -13.56 12.27
C ALA A 28 -9.73 -14.58 11.17
N ALA A 29 -10.66 -14.25 10.27
CA ALA A 29 -10.90 -15.04 9.06
C ALA A 29 -9.69 -15.01 8.11
N GLY A 30 -9.03 -13.86 8.02
CA GLY A 30 -7.86 -13.62 7.17
C GLY A 30 -6.64 -14.47 7.49
N GLU A 31 -6.43 -14.81 8.77
CA GLU A 31 -5.35 -15.71 9.19
C GLU A 31 -5.41 -17.05 8.45
N ALA A 32 -6.61 -17.63 8.31
CA ALA A 32 -6.80 -18.88 7.59
C ALA A 32 -6.48 -18.75 6.10
N VAL A 33 -6.86 -17.62 5.49
CA VAL A 33 -6.59 -17.31 4.08
C VAL A 33 -5.09 -17.14 3.83
N PHE A 34 -4.37 -16.51 4.77
CA PHE A 34 -2.93 -16.23 4.65
C PHE A 34 -2.07 -17.48 4.48
N ASN A 35 -2.56 -18.66 4.88
CA ASN A 35 -1.88 -19.93 4.61
C ASN A 35 -1.53 -20.10 3.13
N GLN A 36 -2.36 -19.58 2.21
CA GLN A 36 -2.11 -19.60 0.77
C GLN A 36 -0.98 -18.65 0.35
N CYS A 37 -0.84 -17.53 1.05
CA CYS A 37 0.21 -16.52 0.83
C CYS A 37 1.56 -16.97 1.40
N SER A 38 1.54 -17.76 2.48
CA SER A 38 2.72 -18.20 3.24
C SER A 38 3.75 -19.03 2.46
N ALA A 39 3.35 -19.58 1.31
CA ALA A 39 4.24 -20.30 0.40
C ALA A 39 5.25 -19.36 -0.29
N CYS A 40 4.87 -18.10 -0.49
CA CYS A 40 5.69 -17.11 -1.18
C CYS A 40 6.12 -15.95 -0.27
N HIS A 41 5.29 -15.60 0.72
CA HIS A 41 5.47 -14.42 1.54
C HIS A 41 5.66 -14.74 3.03
N VAL A 42 6.20 -13.75 3.73
CA VAL A 42 6.24 -13.66 5.19
C VAL A 42 5.74 -12.28 5.62
N VAL A 43 5.31 -12.19 6.88
CA VAL A 43 5.16 -10.94 7.63
C VAL A 43 6.21 -10.99 8.72
N ALA A 44 7.29 -10.23 8.56
CA ALA A 44 8.34 -10.11 9.56
C ALA A 44 8.51 -8.64 9.94
N ASP A 45 8.53 -8.35 11.23
CA ASP A 45 8.74 -6.98 11.72
C ASP A 45 10.17 -6.49 11.47
N ASP A 46 10.42 -5.22 11.79
CA ASP A 46 11.73 -4.58 11.58
C ASP A 46 12.83 -5.15 12.50
N GLU A 47 12.45 -5.84 13.58
CA GLU A 47 13.36 -6.58 14.46
C GLU A 47 13.73 -7.96 13.90
N GLY A 48 13.06 -8.39 12.82
CA GLY A 48 13.26 -9.67 12.16
C GLY A 48 12.44 -10.82 12.76
N ASN A 49 11.52 -10.55 13.68
CA ASN A 49 10.60 -11.56 14.21
C ASN A 49 9.57 -11.89 13.13
N THR A 50 9.39 -13.18 12.84
CA THR A 50 8.36 -13.62 11.90
C THR A 50 7.02 -13.70 12.62
N LEU A 51 6.11 -12.78 12.28
CA LEU A 51 4.75 -12.69 12.81
C LEU A 51 3.79 -13.65 12.07
N ALA A 52 3.99 -13.80 10.76
CA ALA A 52 3.26 -14.78 9.94
C ALA A 52 4.11 -15.31 8.78
N GLY A 53 3.78 -16.52 8.33
CA GLY A 53 4.55 -17.23 7.30
C GLY A 53 5.73 -18.01 7.90
N ARG A 54 6.28 -18.97 7.13
CA ARG A 54 7.33 -19.88 7.65
C ARG A 54 8.53 -20.05 6.73
N ALA A 55 8.38 -19.86 5.42
CA ALA A 55 9.43 -20.19 4.46
C ALA A 55 9.40 -19.40 3.14
N GLY A 56 8.33 -18.62 2.86
CA GLY A 56 8.17 -17.90 1.62
C GLY A 56 9.10 -16.69 1.52
N ARG A 57 10.15 -16.78 0.70
CA ARG A 57 10.99 -15.64 0.26
C ARG A 57 10.93 -15.40 -1.25
N THR A 58 9.97 -16.04 -1.91
CA THR A 58 9.71 -15.86 -3.34
C THR A 58 9.03 -14.52 -3.62
N GLY A 59 8.19 -14.06 -2.69
CA GLY A 59 7.56 -12.75 -2.66
C GLY A 59 8.17 -11.84 -1.58
N PRO A 60 7.91 -10.53 -1.62
CA PRO A 60 8.42 -9.56 -0.64
C PRO A 60 7.80 -9.77 0.75
N ASN A 61 8.43 -9.16 1.76
CA ASN A 61 7.85 -9.01 3.09
C ASN A 61 6.55 -8.18 3.02
N LEU A 62 5.52 -8.62 3.72
CA LEU A 62 4.20 -8.00 3.74
C LEU A 62 3.94 -7.15 5.01
N TYR A 63 4.86 -7.15 5.97
CA TYR A 63 4.79 -6.27 7.14
C TYR A 63 4.72 -4.80 6.73
N GLY A 64 3.80 -4.01 7.31
CA GLY A 64 3.64 -2.59 6.97
C GLY A 64 3.24 -2.34 5.52
N ILE A 65 2.32 -3.15 4.98
CA ILE A 65 1.86 -2.97 3.59
C ILE A 65 0.95 -1.75 3.42
N GLN A 66 0.12 -1.40 4.41
CA GLN A 66 -0.82 -0.28 4.29
C GLN A 66 -0.07 1.04 4.09
N GLY A 67 -0.44 1.78 3.04
CA GLY A 67 0.19 3.04 2.64
C GLY A 67 1.56 2.88 1.98
N ARG A 68 2.11 1.66 1.88
CA ARG A 68 3.44 1.49 1.30
C ARG A 68 3.39 1.60 -0.23
N VAL A 69 4.31 2.39 -0.79
CA VAL A 69 4.54 2.47 -2.23
C VAL A 69 4.89 1.09 -2.79
N ALA A 70 4.27 0.69 -3.90
CA ALA A 70 4.50 -0.60 -4.52
C ALA A 70 5.94 -0.76 -5.03
N GLY A 71 6.49 -1.97 -4.98
CA GLY A 71 7.82 -2.25 -5.54
C GLY A 71 9.01 -1.74 -4.72
N THR A 72 8.82 -1.35 -3.45
CA THR A 72 9.85 -0.64 -2.66
C THR A 72 10.48 -1.43 -1.50
N VAL A 73 10.08 -2.68 -1.24
CA VAL A 73 10.72 -3.47 -0.18
C VAL A 73 12.19 -3.70 -0.54
N GLU A 74 13.08 -3.23 0.34
CA GLU A 74 14.52 -3.35 0.17
C GLU A 74 14.95 -4.81 0.00
N ASP A 75 16.04 -5.01 -0.75
CA ASP A 75 16.61 -6.33 -1.07
C ASP A 75 15.68 -7.34 -1.78
N PHE A 76 14.44 -6.97 -2.12
CA PHE A 76 13.56 -7.79 -2.94
C PHE A 76 13.67 -7.45 -4.43
N ARG A 77 13.81 -8.49 -5.26
CA ARG A 77 13.91 -8.32 -6.72
C ARG A 77 12.52 -8.28 -7.36
N TYR A 78 11.94 -7.11 -7.50
CA TYR A 78 10.67 -6.88 -8.20
C TYR A 78 10.75 -7.12 -9.73
N SER A 79 9.59 -7.17 -10.39
CA SER A 79 9.47 -6.96 -11.85
C SER A 79 9.50 -5.48 -12.16
N ASP A 80 10.00 -5.13 -13.34
CA ASP A 80 10.03 -3.75 -13.83
C ASP A 80 8.64 -3.08 -13.72
N ALA A 81 7.59 -3.76 -14.18
CA ALA A 81 6.21 -3.25 -14.09
C ALA A 81 5.71 -2.99 -12.65
N MET A 82 6.22 -3.69 -11.63
CA MET A 82 5.79 -3.43 -10.26
C MET A 82 6.53 -2.21 -9.69
N VAL A 83 7.80 -2.01 -10.08
CA VAL A 83 8.57 -0.82 -9.72
C VAL A 83 7.96 0.41 -10.40
N GLU A 84 7.68 0.32 -11.70
CA GLU A 84 7.07 1.40 -12.48
C GLU A 84 5.69 1.80 -11.92
N ALA A 85 4.87 0.83 -11.47
CA ALA A 85 3.59 1.15 -10.83
C ALA A 85 3.80 1.97 -9.54
N GLY A 86 4.82 1.63 -8.73
CA GLY A 86 5.19 2.43 -7.56
C GLY A 86 5.67 3.84 -7.94
N GLU A 87 6.53 3.95 -8.96
CA GLU A 87 7.01 5.25 -9.48
C GLU A 87 5.87 6.11 -10.04
N ALA A 88 4.82 5.48 -10.57
CA ALA A 88 3.59 6.13 -11.03
C ALA A 88 2.60 6.50 -9.90
N GLY A 89 2.93 6.17 -8.64
CA GLY A 89 2.17 6.57 -7.46
C GLY A 89 1.28 5.48 -6.85
N LEU A 90 1.52 4.20 -7.17
CA LEU A 90 0.77 3.12 -6.54
C LEU A 90 1.18 2.96 -5.07
N GLU A 91 0.24 3.24 -4.18
CA GLU A 91 0.34 2.96 -2.75
C GLU A 91 -0.66 1.89 -2.36
N TRP A 92 -0.23 0.91 -1.56
CA TRP A 92 -1.11 -0.19 -1.18
C TRP A 92 -2.15 0.26 -0.17
N ASN A 93 -3.41 0.20 -0.60
CA ASN A 93 -4.58 0.29 0.26
C ASN A 93 -5.46 -0.96 0.06
N GLU A 94 -6.57 -1.09 0.79
CA GLU A 94 -7.43 -2.27 0.68
C GLU A 94 -7.98 -2.48 -0.75
N ALA A 95 -8.43 -1.41 -1.40
CA ALA A 95 -9.05 -1.50 -2.72
C ALA A 95 -8.04 -1.96 -3.78
N ASP A 96 -6.85 -1.35 -3.80
CA ASP A 96 -5.79 -1.70 -4.74
C ASP A 96 -5.22 -3.09 -4.47
N PHE A 97 -5.07 -3.46 -3.19
CA PHE A 97 -4.66 -4.81 -2.81
C PHE A 97 -5.68 -5.85 -3.31
N VAL A 98 -6.96 -5.65 -3.03
CA VAL A 98 -8.05 -6.56 -3.43
C VAL A 98 -8.13 -6.70 -4.95
N ALA A 99 -7.97 -5.60 -5.69
CA ALA A 99 -7.94 -5.64 -7.15
C ALA A 99 -6.70 -6.40 -7.66
N TYR A 100 -5.52 -6.10 -7.11
CA TYR A 100 -4.27 -6.72 -7.50
C TYR A 100 -4.26 -8.24 -7.23
N VAL A 101 -4.65 -8.70 -6.04
CA VAL A 101 -4.58 -10.14 -5.72
C VAL A 101 -5.59 -10.99 -6.48
N GLN A 102 -6.66 -10.39 -7.02
CA GLN A 102 -7.64 -11.08 -7.88
C GLN A 102 -7.14 -11.21 -9.33
N ASP A 103 -6.44 -10.20 -9.86
CA ASP A 103 -5.76 -10.29 -11.15
C ASP A 103 -4.45 -9.49 -11.21
N PRO A 104 -3.30 -10.06 -10.79
CA PRO A 104 -2.07 -9.29 -10.67
C PRO A 104 -1.57 -8.74 -12.01
N THR A 105 -1.73 -9.52 -13.08
CA THR A 105 -1.32 -9.10 -14.42
C THR A 105 -2.32 -8.12 -15.02
N GLY A 106 -3.62 -8.35 -14.85
CA GLY A 106 -4.66 -7.42 -15.32
C GLY A 106 -4.53 -6.05 -14.63
N PHE A 107 -4.39 -6.05 -13.31
CA PHE A 107 -4.23 -4.85 -12.51
C PHE A 107 -3.04 -4.00 -12.98
N LEU A 108 -1.84 -4.60 -13.13
CA LEU A 108 -0.66 -3.85 -13.56
C LEU A 108 -0.79 -3.28 -14.98
N ARG A 109 -1.47 -3.99 -15.88
CA ARG A 109 -1.70 -3.51 -17.25
C ARG A 109 -2.65 -2.34 -17.29
N GLU A 110 -3.71 -2.39 -16.49
CA GLU A 110 -4.68 -1.31 -16.36
C GLU A 110 -4.04 -0.09 -15.70
N TYR A 111 -3.37 -0.30 -14.55
CA TYR A 111 -2.76 0.77 -13.77
C TYR A 111 -1.71 1.56 -14.56
N LEU A 112 -0.91 0.87 -15.38
CA LEU A 112 0.15 1.47 -16.19
C LEU A 112 -0.28 1.87 -17.60
N ASP A 113 -1.52 1.56 -18.02
CA ASP A 113 -1.93 1.63 -19.44
C ASP A 113 -0.93 0.93 -20.40
N ASP A 114 -0.34 -0.19 -19.95
CA ASP A 114 0.59 -1.00 -20.74
C ASP A 114 0.16 -2.47 -20.81
N SER A 115 -0.37 -2.88 -21.96
CA SER A 115 -0.74 -4.28 -22.24
C SER A 115 0.39 -5.31 -22.10
N ARG A 116 1.66 -4.88 -22.09
CA ARG A 116 2.83 -5.76 -21.92
C ARG A 116 3.28 -5.88 -20.46
N ALA A 117 2.80 -5.01 -19.56
CA ALA A 117 3.11 -5.05 -18.14
C ALA A 117 2.83 -6.43 -17.55
N ARG A 118 3.77 -6.92 -16.73
CA ARG A 118 3.68 -8.23 -16.10
C ARG A 118 4.42 -8.31 -14.77
N GLY A 119 3.68 -8.64 -13.74
CA GLY A 119 4.21 -8.99 -12.41
C GLY A 119 4.77 -10.41 -12.35
N LYS A 120 5.54 -10.68 -11.29
CA LYS A 120 6.04 -12.04 -10.98
C LYS A 120 5.03 -12.92 -10.25
N MET A 121 4.01 -12.33 -9.61
CA MET A 121 2.97 -13.07 -8.91
C MET A 121 1.93 -13.63 -9.90
N ALA A 122 1.76 -14.96 -9.91
CA ALA A 122 0.81 -15.65 -10.78
C ALA A 122 -0.43 -16.18 -10.04
N TYR A 123 -0.40 -16.19 -8.71
CA TYR A 123 -1.52 -16.63 -7.88
C TYR A 123 -2.66 -15.59 -7.93
N LYS A 124 -3.90 -16.07 -7.86
CA LYS A 124 -5.11 -15.24 -7.88
C LYS A 124 -6.06 -15.69 -6.77
N VAL A 125 -6.37 -14.78 -5.86
CA VAL A 125 -7.43 -14.95 -4.85
C VAL A 125 -8.77 -14.97 -5.59
N ARG A 126 -9.66 -15.89 -5.22
CA ARG A 126 -10.94 -16.11 -5.93
C ARG A 126 -12.13 -15.40 -5.29
N SER A 127 -12.07 -15.22 -3.98
CA SER A 127 -13.11 -14.56 -3.20
C SER A 127 -12.64 -13.15 -2.86
N GLU A 128 -13.47 -12.16 -3.17
CA GLU A 128 -13.20 -10.77 -2.77
C GLU A 128 -13.18 -10.64 -1.24
N ASP A 129 -14.08 -11.34 -0.54
CA ASP A 129 -14.10 -11.35 0.93
C ASP A 129 -12.81 -11.95 1.49
N ASP A 130 -12.27 -13.01 0.88
CA ASP A 130 -10.98 -13.57 1.31
C ASP A 130 -9.83 -12.58 1.06
N ALA A 131 -9.89 -11.80 -0.02
CA ALA A 131 -8.90 -10.76 -0.31
C ALA A 131 -8.94 -9.63 0.73
N LYS A 132 -10.14 -9.19 1.14
CA LYS A 132 -10.31 -8.20 2.22
C LYS A 132 -9.86 -8.76 3.56
N ASN A 133 -10.27 -9.98 3.89
CA ASN A 133 -9.93 -10.65 5.15
C ASN A 133 -8.41 -10.82 5.28
N VAL A 134 -7.72 -11.29 4.23
CA VAL A 134 -6.26 -11.46 4.30
C VAL A 134 -5.53 -10.11 4.36
N TYR A 135 -6.05 -9.07 3.70
CA TYR A 135 -5.52 -7.71 3.84
C TYR A 135 -5.63 -7.24 5.29
N ALA A 136 -6.83 -7.37 5.90
CA ALA A 136 -7.06 -7.02 7.30
C ALA A 136 -6.13 -7.78 8.26
N TYR A 137 -5.91 -9.08 8.01
CA TYR A 137 -4.95 -9.87 8.79
C TYR A 137 -3.52 -9.35 8.67
N ILE A 138 -3.03 -9.11 7.45
CA ILE A 138 -1.66 -8.60 7.24
C ILE A 138 -1.49 -7.23 7.91
N VAL A 139 -2.47 -6.33 7.76
CA VAL A 139 -2.47 -5.01 8.38
C VAL A 139 -2.48 -5.10 9.90
N SER A 140 -3.26 -6.01 10.49
CA SER A 140 -3.31 -6.20 11.94
C SER A 140 -1.98 -6.65 12.55
N LEU A 141 -1.07 -7.18 11.73
CA LEU A 141 0.29 -7.55 12.11
C LEU A 141 1.33 -6.46 11.81
N GLY A 142 0.93 -5.35 11.18
CA GLY A 142 1.80 -4.23 10.86
C GLY A 142 2.12 -3.33 12.07
N PRO A 143 2.94 -2.30 11.89
CA PRO A 143 3.15 -1.29 12.94
C PRO A 143 1.83 -0.59 13.24
N GLU A 144 1.62 -0.23 14.51
CA GLU A 144 0.51 0.66 14.87
C GLU A 144 0.72 2.00 14.15
N MET A 145 -0.25 2.40 13.32
CA MET A 145 -0.21 3.69 12.64
C MET A 145 -0.45 4.77 13.70
N GLU A 146 0.63 5.29 14.28
CA GLU A 146 0.57 6.46 15.16
C GLU A 146 -0.02 7.65 14.38
N GLU A 147 -1.05 8.28 14.93
CA GLU A 147 -1.84 9.41 14.39
C GLU A 147 -1.02 10.70 14.14
N GLY A 148 0.32 10.61 14.15
CA GLY A 148 1.28 11.71 14.06
C GLY A 148 2.01 11.87 12.72
N ASP A 149 2.04 10.86 11.84
CA ASP A 149 2.78 10.95 10.58
C ASP A 149 2.12 11.88 9.55
N ALA A 150 0.80 12.08 9.65
CA ALA A 150 0.07 13.06 8.84
C ALA A 150 0.35 14.53 9.25
N ALA A 151 0.92 14.76 10.42
CA ALA A 151 1.19 16.11 10.93
C ALA A 151 2.59 16.62 10.59
N ASP A 152 3.58 15.74 10.40
CA ASP A 152 4.96 16.13 10.10
C ASP A 152 5.13 16.53 8.62
N ALA A 153 4.44 15.83 7.71
CA ALA A 153 4.36 16.22 6.30
C ALA A 153 3.67 17.58 6.05
N ALA A 154 2.85 18.05 7.00
CA ALA A 154 2.22 19.38 6.96
C ALA A 154 3.10 20.49 7.54
N ALA A 155 4.16 20.15 8.29
CA ALA A 155 5.05 21.12 8.90
C ALA A 155 6.18 21.56 7.95
N GLU A 156 6.65 20.70 7.05
CA GLU A 156 7.75 21.02 6.11
C GLU A 156 7.32 21.97 4.97
N ASP A 157 6.05 21.98 4.56
CA ASP A 157 5.51 22.91 3.54
C ASP A 157 5.29 24.35 4.08
N SER A 158 5.37 24.54 5.40
CA SER A 158 5.21 25.87 6.02
C SER A 158 6.53 26.63 6.22
N ALA A 159 7.67 26.02 5.82
CA ALA A 159 9.01 26.57 6.02
C ALA A 159 9.74 27.02 4.74
N SER A 160 9.08 27.10 3.58
CA SER A 160 9.65 27.66 2.33
C SER A 160 8.91 28.90 1.82
#